data_AF-A0A4Q2U290-F1
#
_entry.id   AF-A0A4Q2U290-F1
#
_cell.length_a   1.000
_cell.length_b   1.000
_cell.length_c   1.000
_cell.angle_alpha   90.00
_cell.angle_beta   90.00
_cell.angle_gamma   90.00
#
_symmetry.space_group_name_H-M   'P 1'
#
loop_
_entity.id
_entity.type
_entity.pdbx_description
1 polymer ?
#
loop_
_entity_poly.entity_id
_entity_poly.type
_entity_poly.pdbx_seq_one_letter_code
_entity_poly.pdbx_strand_id
1 'polypeptide(L)'
;MAHPLNDPADESNLNRGWFYHRAGTDHGPMDREALAEILRLMPLVGILVWHSSLPDWASATEAPVRALIYGPPPAPDSPSGLVSLLFSFEGRLGRARFFWASCLSIVPYILVVMAVVSHMHVPVSEVTGTLIRLALALPFVWIGLALTAKRLHDLDLSGFHLLWVAPLAFGSAFLPPGLVSLASMVLSGVVEIWLLTKRGTYGRNDYGPDPLPIAKDYVIHRKTKKAGSLNVWTLASLLTLVSVGAFLTYGGRALESVRPAQSLCSNPGVLVTLGDLIKKDPTWIIIGAYYGSFSNARISFHSIRTLEEGSPVRGSTCAAMMNVSAIDKSKVGIADDRDLSDFEYTVQYIDGSSTEYVVNVVH
;
A
#
# COMPACT_ATOMS: atom_id res chain seq x y z
N MET A 1 57.17 13.05 -32.38
CA MET A 1 57.66 12.75 -31.02
C MET A 1 56.44 12.34 -30.20
N ALA A 2 56.32 11.04 -29.91
CA ALA A 2 55.19 10.48 -29.20
C ALA A 2 55.43 10.57 -27.68
N HIS A 3 54.66 11.39 -26.99
CA HIS A 3 54.57 11.37 -25.53
C HIS A 3 53.59 10.28 -25.12
N PRO A 4 53.95 9.37 -24.19
CA PRO A 4 52.98 8.44 -23.62
C PRO A 4 52.16 9.21 -22.58
N LEU A 5 50.97 9.68 -22.97
CA LEU A 5 49.93 10.11 -22.02
C LEU A 5 49.35 8.85 -21.37
N ASN A 6 50.06 8.34 -20.35
CA ASN A 6 49.52 7.38 -19.42
C ASN A 6 48.61 8.10 -18.43
N ASP A 7 47.37 8.35 -18.85
CA ASP A 7 46.22 8.16 -17.98
C ASP A 7 45.00 7.86 -18.87
N PRO A 8 44.58 6.59 -19.01
CA PRO A 8 43.42 6.25 -19.82
C PRO A 8 42.16 6.73 -19.10
N ALA A 9 41.66 7.88 -19.56
CA ALA A 9 40.27 8.29 -19.50
C ALA A 9 39.59 8.10 -18.14
N ASP A 10 39.70 9.13 -17.29
CA ASP A 10 38.55 9.48 -16.48
C ASP A 10 37.43 9.93 -17.46
N GLU A 11 36.65 8.97 -17.98
CA GLU A 11 35.48 9.19 -18.84
C GLU A 11 34.52 10.23 -18.23
N SER A 12 34.62 10.47 -16.91
CA SER A 12 33.82 11.42 -16.18
C SER A 12 34.15 12.90 -16.45
N ASN A 13 35.28 13.22 -17.11
CA ASN A 13 35.70 14.62 -17.29
C ASN A 13 35.67 15.08 -18.74
N LEU A 14 34.51 14.98 -19.41
CA LEU A 14 34.25 15.60 -20.72
C LEU A 14 34.50 17.11 -20.76
N ASN A 15 34.81 17.76 -19.64
CA ASN A 15 35.06 19.18 -19.58
C ASN A 15 36.51 19.56 -19.93
N ARG A 16 37.46 18.63 -20.05
CA ARG A 16 38.89 18.92 -20.31
C ARG A 16 39.49 18.03 -21.39
N GLY A 17 40.68 18.37 -21.88
CA GLY A 17 41.44 17.50 -22.78
C GLY A 17 40.96 17.53 -24.24
N TRP A 18 40.28 18.60 -24.64
CA TRP A 18 39.84 18.79 -26.01
C TRP A 18 40.94 19.39 -26.87
N PHE A 19 41.06 18.91 -28.10
CA PHE A 19 41.96 19.44 -29.12
C PHE A 19 41.18 19.71 -30.40
N TYR A 20 41.59 20.72 -31.18
CA TYR A 20 41.11 20.89 -32.55
C TYR A 20 42.28 21.08 -33.52
N HIS A 21 42.14 20.55 -34.73
CA HIS A 21 43.12 20.65 -35.81
C HIS A 21 42.59 21.61 -36.87
N ARG A 22 43.41 22.58 -37.26
CA ARG A 22 43.09 23.52 -38.35
C ARG A 22 44.35 23.89 -39.10
N ALA A 23 44.29 23.82 -40.43
CA ALA A 23 45.39 24.26 -41.31
C ALA A 23 46.76 23.65 -40.95
N GLY A 24 46.80 22.36 -40.60
CA GLY A 24 48.04 21.66 -40.29
C GLY A 24 48.59 21.90 -38.88
N THR A 25 47.87 22.65 -38.03
CA THR A 25 48.28 22.93 -36.65
C THR A 25 47.24 22.38 -35.67
N ASP A 26 47.73 21.74 -34.61
CA ASP A 26 46.93 21.24 -33.49
C ASP A 26 46.85 22.31 -32.39
N HIS A 27 45.65 22.52 -31.86
CA HIS A 27 45.39 23.46 -30.78
C HIS A 27 44.76 22.74 -29.59
N GLY A 28 45.35 22.89 -28.40
CA GLY A 28 44.89 22.25 -27.15
C GLY A 28 46.05 21.90 -26.22
N PRO A 29 45.80 21.24 -25.08
CA PRO A 29 44.48 20.87 -24.57
C PRO A 29 43.71 22.10 -24.08
N MET A 30 42.39 22.10 -24.26
CA MET A 30 41.49 23.11 -23.70
C MET A 30 40.28 22.48 -23.02
N ASP A 31 39.54 23.30 -22.29
CA ASP A 31 38.25 22.88 -21.76
C ASP A 31 37.18 22.90 -22.86
N ARG A 32 36.10 22.20 -22.58
CA ARG A 32 34.99 22.01 -23.50
C ARG A 32 34.29 23.32 -23.86
N GLU A 33 34.19 24.23 -22.90
CA GLU A 33 33.52 25.52 -23.04
C GLU A 33 34.33 26.47 -23.94
N ALA A 34 35.64 26.53 -23.77
CA ALA A 34 36.56 27.25 -24.65
C ALA A 34 36.52 26.69 -26.06
N LEU A 35 36.52 25.35 -26.23
CA LEU A 35 36.37 24.74 -27.55
C LEU A 35 35.03 25.14 -28.18
N ALA A 36 33.92 25.06 -27.44
CA ALA A 36 32.59 25.43 -27.93
C ALA A 36 32.54 26.91 -28.38
N GLU A 37 33.18 27.81 -27.63
CA GLU A 37 33.23 29.23 -27.97
C GLU A 37 34.11 29.49 -29.20
N ILE A 38 35.27 28.86 -29.28
CA ILE A 38 36.15 28.93 -30.46
C ILE A 38 35.43 28.44 -31.72
N LEU A 39 34.72 27.31 -31.63
CA LEU A 39 33.98 26.74 -32.76
C LEU A 39 32.73 27.53 -33.14
N ARG A 40 32.17 28.35 -32.25
CA ARG A 40 31.09 29.31 -32.60
C ARG A 40 31.59 30.47 -33.46
N LEU A 41 32.83 30.89 -33.22
CA LEU A 41 33.43 32.05 -33.89
C LEU A 41 34.07 31.71 -35.24
N MET A 42 34.10 30.43 -35.63
CA MET A 42 34.81 29.96 -36.82
C MET A 42 33.92 29.13 -37.76
N PRO A 43 34.20 29.14 -39.08
CA PRO A 43 33.56 28.21 -39.99
C PRO A 43 34.01 26.77 -39.68
N LEU A 44 33.04 25.88 -39.43
CA LEU A 44 33.28 24.49 -39.01
C LEU A 44 33.87 23.58 -40.10
N VAL A 45 33.86 24.02 -41.36
CA VAL A 45 34.33 23.21 -42.49
C VAL A 45 35.84 23.02 -42.43
N GLY A 46 36.28 21.76 -42.40
CA GLY A 46 37.71 21.41 -42.36
C GLY A 46 38.34 21.48 -40.96
N ILE A 47 37.54 21.64 -39.90
CA ILE A 47 38.00 21.54 -38.52
C ILE A 47 37.78 20.11 -38.02
N LEU A 48 38.86 19.47 -37.58
CA LEU A 48 38.79 18.19 -36.88
C LEU A 48 38.92 18.43 -35.38
N VAL A 49 38.22 17.63 -34.58
CA VAL A 49 38.22 17.70 -33.13
C VAL A 49 38.64 16.34 -32.59
N TRP A 50 39.46 16.34 -31.55
CA TRP A 50 39.87 15.12 -30.85
C TRP A 50 39.62 15.27 -29.34
N HIS A 51 39.21 14.16 -28.74
CA HIS A 51 39.05 13.97 -27.31
C HIS A 51 39.20 12.47 -27.02
N SER A 52 39.62 12.09 -25.81
CA SER A 52 39.82 10.67 -25.43
C SER A 52 38.55 9.81 -25.55
N SER A 53 37.38 10.43 -25.49
CA SER A 53 36.08 9.77 -25.69
C SER A 53 35.70 9.55 -27.16
N LEU A 54 36.51 10.03 -28.11
CA LEU A 54 36.32 9.84 -29.55
C LEU A 54 37.28 8.74 -30.04
N PRO A 55 36.85 7.88 -30.99
CA PRO A 55 37.71 6.82 -31.50
C PRO A 55 38.92 7.35 -32.28
N ASP A 56 38.78 8.51 -32.92
CA ASP A 56 39.84 9.23 -33.64
C ASP A 56 39.43 10.70 -33.81
N TRP A 57 40.25 11.50 -34.50
CA TRP A 57 39.90 12.84 -34.98
C TRP A 57 38.60 12.81 -35.79
N ALA A 58 37.61 13.57 -35.35
CA ALA A 58 36.28 13.61 -35.97
C ALA A 58 35.92 15.02 -36.43
N SER A 59 35.12 15.14 -37.50
CA SER A 59 34.77 16.46 -38.01
C SER A 59 33.89 17.22 -37.01
N ALA A 60 34.19 18.51 -36.79
CA ALA A 60 33.37 19.39 -35.95
C ALA A 60 31.90 19.53 -36.42
N THR A 61 31.62 19.17 -37.68
CA THR A 61 30.26 19.18 -38.25
C THR A 61 29.47 17.92 -37.94
N GLU A 62 30.11 16.83 -37.52
CA GLU A 62 29.44 15.57 -37.24
C GLU A 62 28.47 15.72 -36.06
N ALA A 63 27.25 15.20 -36.22
CA ALA A 63 26.23 15.22 -35.19
C ALA A 63 26.70 14.69 -33.81
N PRO A 64 27.42 13.55 -33.70
CA PRO A 64 27.93 13.07 -32.40
C PRO A 64 28.94 14.04 -31.77
N VAL A 65 29.86 14.61 -32.55
CA VAL A 65 30.86 15.57 -32.06
C VAL A 65 30.18 16.85 -31.57
N ARG A 66 29.19 17.37 -32.33
CA ARG A 66 28.41 18.53 -31.89
C ARG A 66 27.61 18.24 -30.63
N ALA A 67 27.06 17.04 -30.47
CA ALA A 67 26.36 16.65 -29.24
C ALA A 67 27.32 16.57 -28.05
N LEU A 68 28.55 16.13 -28.25
CA LEU A 68 29.58 16.10 -27.21
C LEU A 68 30.10 17.49 -26.82
N ILE A 69 30.25 18.41 -27.77
CA ILE A 69 30.78 19.77 -27.52
C ILE A 69 29.68 20.70 -27.02
N TYR A 70 28.52 20.71 -27.68
CA TYR A 70 27.43 21.65 -27.40
C TYR A 70 26.25 21.05 -26.63
N GLY A 71 26.22 19.73 -26.43
CA GLY A 71 25.14 19.10 -25.66
C GLY A 71 25.19 19.46 -24.18
N PRO A 72 24.26 18.99 -23.35
CA PRO A 72 24.47 19.01 -21.92
C PRO A 72 25.67 18.13 -21.54
N PRO A 73 26.43 18.40 -20.46
CA PRO A 73 27.37 17.42 -19.91
C PRO A 73 26.64 16.08 -19.68
N PRO A 74 27.31 14.93 -19.92
CA PRO A 74 26.75 13.63 -19.64
C PRO A 74 26.25 13.69 -18.21
N ALA A 75 24.99 13.30 -18.02
CA ALA A 75 24.48 13.22 -16.67
C ALA A 75 25.43 12.30 -15.89
N PRO A 76 25.83 12.66 -14.65
CA PRO A 76 26.53 11.71 -13.80
C PRO A 76 25.74 10.41 -13.83
N ASP A 77 26.42 9.28 -14.03
CA ASP A 77 25.79 7.97 -14.17
C ASP A 77 24.79 7.81 -13.03
N SER A 78 23.51 7.99 -13.35
CA SER A 78 22.44 7.82 -12.38
C SER A 78 22.63 6.41 -11.84
N PRO A 79 22.83 6.23 -10.52
CA PRO A 79 23.15 4.92 -9.96
C PRO A 79 22.10 3.93 -10.46
N SER A 80 22.52 3.04 -11.33
CA SER A 80 21.64 2.18 -12.10
C SER A 80 21.44 0.89 -11.31
N GLY A 81 20.17 0.53 -11.06
CA GLY A 81 19.83 -0.69 -10.34
C GLY A 81 18.60 -0.58 -9.45
N LEU A 82 18.03 -1.73 -9.09
CA LEU A 82 16.86 -1.84 -8.23
C LEU A 82 17.08 -1.22 -6.85
N VAL A 83 18.27 -1.39 -6.27
CA VAL A 83 18.58 -0.83 -4.94
C VAL A 83 18.53 0.69 -4.97
N SER A 84 19.18 1.32 -5.95
CA SER A 84 19.11 2.77 -6.14
C SER A 84 17.67 3.23 -6.41
N LEU A 85 16.93 2.50 -7.26
CA LEU A 85 15.54 2.82 -7.57
C LEU A 85 14.66 2.83 -6.31
N LEU A 86 14.82 1.85 -5.41
CA LEU A 86 13.94 1.64 -4.26
C LEU A 86 14.40 2.38 -3.00
N PHE A 87 15.70 2.64 -2.82
CA PHE A 87 16.24 3.16 -1.56
C PHE A 87 16.96 4.52 -1.67
N SER A 88 17.31 4.99 -2.87
CA SER A 88 17.82 6.35 -3.06
C SER A 88 16.69 7.34 -3.30
N PHE A 89 16.89 8.62 -2.94
CA PHE A 89 15.99 9.73 -3.25
C PHE A 89 16.43 10.52 -4.50
N GLU A 90 17.57 10.16 -5.08
CA GLU A 90 18.19 10.91 -6.17
C GLU A 90 17.62 10.55 -7.55
N GLY A 91 17.67 11.53 -8.45
CA GLY A 91 17.23 11.37 -9.83
C GLY A 91 15.73 11.59 -10.04
N ARG A 92 15.29 11.19 -11.23
CA ARG A 92 13.94 11.45 -11.73
C ARG A 92 13.25 10.17 -12.15
N LEU A 93 11.95 10.11 -11.88
CA LEU A 93 11.13 8.95 -12.24
C LEU A 93 9.91 9.38 -13.06
N GLY A 94 9.92 9.01 -14.34
CA GLY A 94 8.78 9.24 -15.23
C GLY A 94 7.54 8.43 -14.80
N ARG A 95 6.34 8.90 -15.18
CA ARG A 95 5.04 8.35 -14.76
C ARG A 95 4.88 6.83 -14.90
N ALA A 96 5.37 6.25 -16.00
CA ALA A 96 5.22 4.81 -16.25
C ALA A 96 6.11 3.98 -15.33
N ARG A 97 7.37 4.42 -15.13
CA ARG A 97 8.28 3.76 -14.19
C ARG A 97 7.79 3.93 -12.75
N PHE A 98 7.28 5.11 -12.40
CA PHE A 98 6.67 5.37 -11.10
C PHE A 98 5.48 4.43 -10.84
N PHE A 99 4.57 4.29 -11.80
CA PHE A 99 3.43 3.36 -11.71
C PHE A 99 3.87 1.92 -11.46
N TRP A 100 4.76 1.40 -12.31
CA TRP A 100 5.22 0.01 -12.20
C TRP A 100 6.05 -0.24 -10.95
N ALA A 101 6.92 0.69 -10.55
CA ALA A 101 7.68 0.58 -9.32
C ALA A 101 6.77 0.59 -8.08
N SER A 102 5.74 1.44 -8.08
CA SER A 102 4.76 1.51 -6.98
C SER A 102 3.94 0.22 -6.88
N CYS A 103 3.49 -0.32 -8.02
CA CYS A 103 2.83 -1.63 -8.07
C CYS A 103 3.77 -2.75 -7.62
N LEU A 104 5.03 -2.72 -8.03
CA LEU A 104 6.02 -3.72 -7.63
C LEU A 104 6.36 -3.63 -6.15
N SER A 105 6.26 -2.46 -5.51
CA SER A 105 6.45 -2.32 -4.06
C SER A 105 5.25 -2.79 -3.24
N ILE A 106 4.02 -2.66 -3.75
CA ILE A 106 2.81 -3.03 -2.98
C ILE A 106 2.56 -4.55 -2.95
N VAL A 107 2.90 -5.26 -4.01
CA VAL A 107 2.75 -6.74 -4.08
C VAL A 107 3.49 -7.46 -2.95
N PRO A 108 4.81 -7.27 -2.73
CA PRO A 108 5.52 -7.92 -1.63
C PRO A 108 4.99 -7.51 -0.26
N TYR A 109 4.51 -6.28 -0.07
CA TYR A 109 3.86 -5.87 1.18
C TYR A 109 2.63 -6.72 1.48
N ILE A 110 1.72 -6.84 0.50
CA ILE A 110 0.50 -7.65 0.63
C ILE A 110 0.87 -9.10 0.92
N LEU A 111 1.84 -9.68 0.18
CA LEU A 111 2.25 -11.07 0.38
C LEU A 111 2.83 -11.32 1.79
N VAL A 112 3.65 -10.41 2.30
CA VAL A 112 4.21 -10.52 3.65
C VAL A 112 3.13 -10.40 4.72
N VAL A 113 2.21 -9.43 4.60
CA VAL A 113 1.09 -9.29 5.53
C VAL A 113 0.21 -10.55 5.51
N MET A 114 -0.10 -11.09 4.32
CA MET A 114 -0.87 -12.32 4.17
C MET A 114 -0.18 -13.53 4.80
N ALA A 115 1.13 -13.68 4.58
CA ALA A 115 1.92 -14.77 5.16
C ALA A 115 2.00 -14.68 6.70
N VAL A 116 2.15 -13.47 7.23
CA VAL A 116 2.16 -13.25 8.68
C VAL A 116 0.79 -13.56 9.29
N VAL A 117 -0.29 -13.08 8.68
CA VAL A 117 -1.66 -13.36 9.16
C VAL A 117 -2.00 -14.85 9.08
N SER A 118 -1.57 -15.56 8.03
CA SER A 118 -1.88 -16.98 7.88
C SER A 118 -1.06 -17.89 8.81
N HIS A 119 0.16 -17.49 9.16
CA HIS A 119 1.05 -18.28 10.02
C HIS A 119 0.81 -18.05 11.52
N MET A 120 0.27 -16.89 11.90
CA MET A 120 -0.08 -16.60 13.29
C MET A 120 -1.33 -17.39 13.68
N HIS A 121 -1.15 -18.66 14.08
CA HIS A 121 -2.19 -19.51 14.66
C HIS A 121 -2.62 -19.10 16.08
N VAL A 122 -2.19 -17.93 16.55
CA VAL A 122 -2.37 -17.44 17.92
C VAL A 122 -3.26 -16.20 17.88
N PRO A 123 -4.21 -16.02 18.81
CA PRO A 123 -4.94 -14.78 18.94
C PRO A 123 -3.95 -13.64 19.20
N VAL A 124 -3.74 -12.80 18.18
CA VAL A 124 -2.86 -11.65 18.27
C VAL A 124 -3.62 -10.55 18.99
N SER A 125 -3.09 -10.05 20.11
CA SER A 125 -3.67 -8.87 20.76
C SER A 125 -3.64 -7.69 19.79
N GLU A 126 -4.59 -6.76 19.95
CA GLU A 126 -4.67 -5.57 19.10
C GLU A 126 -3.35 -4.78 19.09
N VAL A 127 -2.68 -4.69 20.24
CA VAL A 127 -1.38 -4.04 20.40
C VAL A 127 -0.31 -4.76 19.59
N THR A 128 -0.18 -6.08 19.73
CA THR A 128 0.82 -6.88 19.00
C THR A 128 0.58 -6.81 17.50
N GLY A 129 -0.67 -6.90 17.04
CA GLY A 129 -1.01 -6.80 15.62
C GLY A 129 -0.70 -5.42 15.04
N THR A 130 -0.82 -4.37 15.85
CA THR A 130 -0.44 -3.01 15.46
C THR A 130 1.07 -2.84 15.36
N LEU A 131 1.84 -3.37 16.31
CA LEU A 131 3.31 -3.34 16.27
C LEU A 131 3.86 -4.11 15.06
N ILE A 132 3.31 -5.27 14.75
CA ILE A 132 3.67 -6.05 13.57
C ILE A 132 3.39 -5.25 12.28
N ARG A 133 2.20 -4.64 12.17
CA ARG A 133 1.86 -3.80 11.00
C ARG A 133 2.81 -2.62 10.85
N LEU A 134 3.14 -1.92 11.93
CA LEU A 134 4.09 -0.80 11.91
C LEU A 134 5.49 -1.26 11.48
N ALA A 135 5.99 -2.35 12.06
CA ALA A 135 7.30 -2.90 11.72
C ALA A 135 7.40 -3.29 10.24
N LEU A 136 6.35 -3.92 9.70
CA LEU A 136 6.27 -4.30 8.29
C LEU A 136 6.08 -3.09 7.38
N ALA A 137 5.36 -2.05 7.80
CA ALA A 137 5.09 -0.88 6.97
C ALA A 137 6.34 -0.03 6.71
N LEU A 138 7.27 0.07 7.66
CA LEU A 138 8.48 0.91 7.57
C LEU A 138 9.26 0.77 6.25
N PRO A 139 9.70 -0.43 5.81
CA PRO A 139 10.45 -0.57 4.56
C PRO A 139 9.62 -0.15 3.34
N PHE A 140 8.31 -0.41 3.32
CA PHE A 140 7.46 -0.03 2.19
C PHE A 140 7.15 1.47 2.16
N VAL A 141 7.02 2.09 3.33
CA VAL A 141 6.91 3.55 3.45
C VAL A 141 8.19 4.20 2.95
N TRP A 142 9.37 3.68 3.31
CA TRP A 142 10.64 4.18 2.78
C TRP A 142 10.70 4.11 1.25
N ILE A 143 10.35 2.96 0.67
CA ILE A 143 10.33 2.78 -0.79
C ILE A 143 9.31 3.75 -1.42
N GLY A 144 8.12 3.87 -0.86
CA GLY A 144 7.09 4.80 -1.32
C GLY A 144 7.56 6.25 -1.29
N LEU A 145 8.26 6.67 -0.23
CA LEU A 145 8.87 7.99 -0.10
C LEU A 145 9.94 8.21 -1.18
N ALA A 146 10.85 7.27 -1.39
CA ALA A 146 11.90 7.34 -2.39
C ALA A 146 11.33 7.48 -3.82
N LEU A 147 10.33 6.66 -4.17
CA LEU A 147 9.66 6.72 -5.47
C LEU A 147 8.91 8.03 -5.67
N THR A 148 8.20 8.50 -4.64
CA THR A 148 7.45 9.76 -4.67
C THR A 148 8.38 10.96 -4.78
N ALA A 149 9.53 10.97 -4.09
CA ALA A 149 10.54 12.00 -4.19
C ALA A 149 11.04 12.17 -5.62
N LYS A 150 11.44 11.06 -6.27
CA LYS A 150 11.90 11.07 -7.66
C LYS A 150 10.80 11.48 -8.63
N ARG A 151 9.54 11.20 -8.30
CA ARG A 151 8.39 11.65 -9.08
C ARG A 151 8.19 13.16 -8.95
N LEU A 152 8.32 13.71 -7.75
CA LEU A 152 8.28 15.15 -7.49
C LEU A 152 9.47 15.86 -8.17
N HIS A 153 10.67 15.28 -8.12
CA HIS A 153 11.83 15.74 -8.86
C HIS A 153 11.58 15.78 -10.38
N ASP A 154 10.86 14.79 -10.94
CA ASP A 154 10.45 14.83 -12.34
C ASP A 154 9.44 15.94 -12.66
N LEU A 155 8.71 16.44 -11.65
CA LEU A 155 7.83 17.60 -11.76
C LEU A 155 8.55 18.92 -11.43
N ASP A 156 9.87 18.89 -11.22
CA ASP A 156 10.68 20.03 -10.79
C ASP A 156 10.28 20.60 -9.42
N LEU A 157 9.80 19.71 -8.55
CA LEU A 157 9.45 20.02 -7.18
C LEU A 157 10.50 19.43 -6.24
N SER A 158 10.96 20.23 -5.28
CA SER A 158 11.90 19.78 -4.26
C SER A 158 11.32 18.68 -3.36
N GLY A 159 12.19 17.81 -2.85
CA GLY A 159 11.84 16.79 -1.86
C GLY A 159 11.11 17.31 -0.61
N PHE A 160 11.22 18.61 -0.29
CA PHE A 160 10.44 19.25 0.78
C PHE A 160 8.92 19.06 0.64
N HIS A 161 8.41 18.90 -0.59
CA HIS A 161 6.99 18.65 -0.83
C HIS A 161 6.53 17.29 -0.27
N LEU A 162 7.44 16.36 0.03
CA LEU A 162 7.11 15.14 0.76
C LEU A 162 6.48 15.42 2.12
N LEU A 163 6.77 16.55 2.77
CA LEU A 163 6.19 16.87 4.09
C LEU A 163 4.66 16.90 4.07
N TRP A 164 4.06 17.35 2.96
CA TRP A 164 2.61 17.36 2.80
C TRP A 164 2.11 16.24 1.87
N VAL A 165 2.92 15.73 0.94
CA VAL A 165 2.52 14.60 0.09
C VAL A 165 2.54 13.27 0.87
N ALA A 166 3.55 13.01 1.70
CA ALA A 166 3.72 11.72 2.35
C ALA A 166 2.64 11.39 3.38
N PRO A 167 2.21 12.30 4.28
CA PRO A 167 1.10 12.02 5.18
C PRO A 167 -0.19 11.76 4.41
N LEU A 168 -0.39 12.44 3.28
CA LEU A 168 -1.56 12.22 2.43
C LEU A 168 -1.50 10.89 1.70
N ALA A 169 -0.35 10.48 1.19
CA ALA A 169 -0.16 9.24 0.45
C ALA A 169 -0.12 7.99 1.36
N PHE A 170 0.46 8.10 2.55
CA PHE A 170 0.75 6.95 3.42
C PHE A 170 0.06 6.99 4.78
N GLY A 171 -0.63 8.08 5.14
CA GLY A 171 -1.23 8.25 6.47
C GLY A 171 -2.23 7.16 6.83
N SER A 172 -2.95 6.62 5.85
CA SER A 172 -3.92 5.54 6.06
C SER A 172 -3.29 4.26 6.62
N ALA A 173 -1.99 4.01 6.36
CA ALA A 173 -1.28 2.85 6.89
C ALA A 173 -1.06 2.89 8.41
N PHE A 174 -1.16 4.08 9.02
CA PHE A 174 -0.91 4.32 10.44
C PHE A 174 -2.20 4.55 11.25
N LEU A 175 -3.35 4.62 10.59
CA LEU A 175 -4.63 4.93 11.23
C LEU A 175 -5.42 3.66 11.54
N PRO A 176 -6.11 3.59 12.69
CA PRO A 176 -7.09 2.53 12.95
C PRO A 176 -8.21 2.54 11.90
N PRO A 177 -8.83 1.38 11.60
CA PRO A 177 -9.96 1.32 10.68
C PRO A 177 -11.10 2.24 11.14
N GLY A 178 -11.59 3.09 10.25
CA GLY A 178 -12.73 3.98 10.53
C GLY A 178 -12.92 5.05 9.46
N LEU A 179 -13.76 6.05 9.77
CA LEU A 179 -14.05 7.13 8.83
C LEU A 179 -12.80 7.95 8.48
N VAL A 180 -11.91 8.17 9.45
CA VAL A 180 -10.66 8.93 9.26
C VAL A 180 -9.69 8.17 8.34
N SER A 181 -9.51 6.86 8.53
CA SER A 181 -8.65 6.06 7.65
C SER A 181 -9.21 5.98 6.23
N LEU A 182 -10.55 5.91 6.08
CA LEU A 182 -11.22 5.93 4.78
C LEU A 182 -11.02 7.26 4.07
N ALA A 183 -11.22 8.38 4.76
CA ALA A 183 -10.99 9.71 4.20
C ALA A 183 -9.52 9.90 3.79
N SER A 184 -8.58 9.42 4.63
CA SER A 184 -7.16 9.41 4.29
C SER A 184 -6.89 8.59 3.03
N MET A 185 -7.49 7.40 2.88
CA MET A 185 -7.30 6.54 1.71
C MET A 185 -7.79 7.19 0.41
N VAL A 186 -8.95 7.88 0.45
CA VAL A 186 -9.46 8.63 -0.70
C VAL A 186 -8.49 9.74 -1.09
N LEU A 187 -7.98 10.48 -0.11
CA LEU A 187 -7.04 11.57 -0.35
C LEU A 187 -5.70 11.06 -0.89
N SER A 188 -5.20 9.92 -0.39
CA SER A 188 -4.04 9.22 -0.94
C SER A 188 -4.24 8.92 -2.43
N GLY A 189 -5.39 8.35 -2.79
CA GLY A 189 -5.72 8.02 -4.18
C GLY A 189 -5.75 9.24 -5.10
N VAL A 190 -6.29 10.37 -4.63
CA VAL A 190 -6.29 11.63 -5.40
C VAL A 190 -4.86 12.11 -5.67
N VAL A 191 -4.00 12.07 -4.66
CA VAL A 191 -2.58 12.47 -4.79
C VAL A 191 -1.82 11.55 -5.74
N GLU A 192 -2.00 10.24 -5.63
CA GLU A 192 -1.37 9.26 -6.54
C GLU A 192 -1.83 9.45 -7.99
N ILE A 193 -3.14 9.64 -8.22
CA ILE A 193 -3.69 9.92 -9.55
C ILE A 193 -3.08 11.22 -10.11
N TRP A 194 -2.95 12.26 -9.30
CA TRP A 194 -2.29 13.50 -9.71
C TRP A 194 -0.83 13.26 -10.12
N LEU A 195 -0.06 12.52 -9.31
CA LEU A 195 1.33 12.16 -9.63
C LEU A 195 1.46 11.34 -10.91
N LEU A 196 0.51 10.44 -11.18
CA LEU A 196 0.48 9.59 -12.37
C LEU A 196 0.08 10.34 -13.64
N THR A 197 -0.85 11.29 -13.53
CA THR A 197 -1.42 12.01 -14.67
C THR A 197 -0.62 13.27 -15.03
N LYS A 198 -0.05 13.97 -14.04
CA LYS A 198 0.75 15.17 -14.28
C LYS A 198 2.00 14.80 -15.08
N ARG A 199 2.28 15.56 -16.13
CA ARG A 199 3.48 15.35 -16.97
C ARG A 199 4.72 15.89 -16.25
N GLY A 200 5.83 15.15 -16.35
CA GLY A 200 7.16 15.61 -15.96
C GLY A 200 7.67 16.79 -16.79
N THR A 201 8.74 17.42 -16.32
CA THR A 201 9.46 18.47 -17.03
C THR A 201 10.23 17.91 -18.22
N TYR A 202 10.33 18.71 -19.28
CA TYR A 202 11.05 18.32 -20.48
C TYR A 202 12.53 18.63 -20.35
N GLY A 203 13.37 17.72 -20.85
CA GLY A 203 14.81 17.92 -20.82
C GLY A 203 15.35 17.87 -19.39
N ARG A 204 16.56 18.40 -19.16
CA ARG A 204 17.21 18.38 -17.85
C ARG A 204 16.57 19.38 -16.90
N ASN A 205 16.51 19.05 -15.62
CA ASN A 205 16.24 20.00 -14.54
C ASN A 205 17.27 19.82 -13.40
N ASP A 206 17.04 20.49 -12.27
CA ASP A 206 17.94 20.50 -11.11
C ASP A 206 18.19 19.09 -10.53
N TYR A 207 17.28 18.15 -10.78
CA TYR A 207 17.32 16.78 -10.28
C TYR A 207 17.86 15.76 -11.28
N GLY A 208 18.26 16.20 -12.48
CA GLY A 208 18.92 15.36 -13.46
C GLY A 208 18.25 15.32 -14.84
N PRO A 209 18.70 14.41 -15.72
CA PRO A 209 18.28 14.36 -17.12
C PRO A 209 16.86 13.83 -17.31
N ASP A 210 16.35 14.03 -18.52
CA ASP A 210 15.20 13.34 -19.14
C ASP A 210 15.03 11.87 -18.67
N PRO A 211 14.08 11.43 -17.80
CA PRO A 211 13.95 9.99 -17.54
C PRO A 211 13.45 9.21 -18.75
N LEU A 212 12.86 9.88 -19.75
CA LEU A 212 12.64 9.30 -21.06
C LEU A 212 13.97 9.25 -21.81
N PRO A 213 14.34 8.11 -22.41
CA PRO A 213 15.45 8.07 -23.34
C PRO A 213 15.22 9.18 -24.36
N ILE A 214 16.23 10.02 -24.60
CA ILE A 214 16.25 10.89 -25.77
C ILE A 214 16.07 9.94 -26.95
N ALA A 215 14.84 9.82 -27.44
CA ALA A 215 14.60 9.07 -28.65
C ALA A 215 15.55 9.69 -29.67
N LYS A 216 16.34 8.86 -30.36
CA LYS A 216 17.13 9.24 -31.53
C LYS A 216 16.24 9.74 -32.69
N ASP A 217 15.10 10.36 -32.39
CA ASP A 217 14.13 10.89 -33.32
C ASP A 217 14.38 12.39 -33.48
N TYR A 218 15.56 12.72 -33.99
CA TYR A 218 15.62 13.78 -34.99
C TYR A 218 14.89 13.21 -36.22
N VAL A 219 13.68 13.69 -36.49
CA VAL A 219 12.88 13.40 -37.69
C VAL A 219 12.26 12.00 -37.78
N ILE A 220 11.11 11.76 -37.12
CA ILE A 220 10.06 10.93 -37.72
C ILE A 220 8.70 11.59 -37.49
N HIS A 221 8.05 12.00 -38.60
CA HIS A 221 6.62 12.30 -38.65
C HIS A 221 5.81 11.07 -38.20
N ARG A 222 5.54 10.95 -36.91
CA ARG A 222 4.66 9.88 -36.41
C ARG A 222 3.22 10.32 -36.56
N LYS A 223 2.57 9.90 -37.66
CA LYS A 223 1.12 9.72 -37.67
C LYS A 223 0.77 8.77 -36.53
N THR A 224 0.17 9.29 -35.47
CA THR A 224 -0.25 8.52 -34.30
C THR A 224 -1.32 7.52 -34.73
N LYS A 225 -0.93 6.26 -34.97
CA LYS A 225 -1.89 5.16 -34.87
C LYS A 225 -2.33 5.13 -33.39
N LYS A 226 -3.62 5.35 -33.15
CA LYS A 226 -4.29 5.05 -31.87
C LYS A 226 -4.09 3.55 -31.60
N ALA A 227 -2.97 3.18 -30.98
CA ALA A 227 -2.90 1.95 -30.23
C ALA A 227 -3.95 2.08 -29.13
N GLY A 228 -4.79 1.06 -28.94
CA GLY A 228 -5.76 1.01 -27.86
C GLY A 228 -5.03 1.09 -26.53
N SER A 229 -4.77 2.31 -26.06
CA SER A 229 -4.16 2.54 -24.77
C SER A 229 -5.17 2.04 -23.77
N LEU A 230 -4.81 0.99 -23.01
CA LEU A 230 -5.46 0.69 -21.76
C LEU A 230 -5.57 2.02 -21.02
N ASN A 231 -6.79 2.53 -20.91
CA ASN A 231 -7.00 3.89 -20.47
C ASN A 231 -6.45 3.95 -19.03
N VAL A 232 -5.61 4.95 -18.75
CA VAL A 232 -5.03 5.18 -17.41
C VAL A 232 -6.13 5.17 -16.35
N TRP A 233 -7.33 5.64 -16.71
CA TRP A 233 -8.52 5.55 -15.86
C TRP A 233 -8.99 4.12 -15.61
N THR A 234 -8.92 3.21 -16.58
CA THR A 234 -9.27 1.79 -16.38
C THR A 234 -8.28 1.09 -15.43
N LEU A 235 -6.99 1.40 -15.54
CA LEU A 235 -5.96 0.89 -14.62
C LEU A 235 -6.10 1.46 -13.21
N ALA A 236 -6.34 2.77 -13.10
CA ALA A 236 -6.61 3.42 -11.82
C ALA A 236 -7.87 2.86 -11.16
N SER A 237 -8.94 2.64 -11.92
CA SER A 237 -10.18 2.02 -11.42
C SER A 237 -9.97 0.59 -10.95
N LEU A 238 -9.17 -0.23 -11.66
CA LEU A 238 -8.86 -1.60 -11.26
C LEU A 238 -8.04 -1.64 -9.96
N LEU A 239 -7.03 -0.78 -9.83
CA LEU A 239 -6.24 -0.66 -8.60
C LEU A 239 -7.09 -0.16 -7.42
N THR A 240 -7.95 0.83 -7.65
CA THR A 240 -8.87 1.32 -6.61
C THR A 240 -9.85 0.23 -6.20
N LEU A 241 -10.38 -0.55 -7.14
CA LEU A 241 -11.26 -1.70 -6.85
C LEU A 241 -10.55 -2.80 -6.05
N VAL A 242 -9.28 -3.09 -6.33
CA VAL A 242 -8.50 -4.08 -5.56
C VAL A 242 -8.21 -3.57 -4.14
N SER A 243 -7.82 -2.29 -4.00
CA SER A 243 -7.55 -1.68 -2.70
C SER A 243 -8.82 -1.55 -1.84
N VAL A 244 -9.94 -1.12 -2.44
CA VAL A 244 -11.25 -1.06 -1.77
C VAL A 244 -11.77 -2.46 -1.46
N GLY A 245 -11.61 -3.43 -2.36
CA GLY A 245 -11.99 -4.82 -2.13
C GLY A 245 -11.21 -5.44 -0.97
N ALA A 246 -9.90 -5.23 -0.91
CA ALA A 246 -9.07 -5.65 0.22
C ALA A 246 -9.50 -4.94 1.52
N PHE A 247 -9.73 -3.62 1.47
CA PHE A 247 -10.19 -2.87 2.64
C PHE A 247 -11.58 -3.32 3.12
N LEU A 248 -12.54 -3.61 2.24
CA LEU A 248 -13.87 -4.10 2.62
C LEU A 248 -13.81 -5.55 3.14
N THR A 249 -12.97 -6.39 2.54
CA THR A 249 -12.85 -7.79 2.97
C THR A 249 -12.14 -7.92 4.32
N TYR A 250 -11.09 -7.12 4.56
CA TYR A 250 -10.33 -7.14 5.81
C TYR A 250 -10.86 -6.18 6.88
N GLY A 251 -11.29 -4.98 6.48
CA GLY A 251 -11.94 -4.00 7.35
C GLY A 251 -13.35 -4.41 7.75
N GLY A 252 -14.10 -5.10 6.87
CA GLY A 252 -15.38 -5.70 7.21
C GLY A 252 -15.26 -6.77 8.29
N ARG A 253 -14.26 -7.65 8.18
CA ARG A 253 -13.94 -8.65 9.22
C ARG A 253 -13.44 -8.00 10.52
N ALA A 254 -12.71 -6.90 10.45
CA ALA A 254 -12.31 -6.14 11.62
C ALA A 254 -13.51 -5.47 12.31
N LEU A 255 -14.45 -4.89 11.55
CA LEU A 255 -15.70 -4.34 12.06
C LEU A 255 -16.62 -5.42 12.66
N GLU A 256 -16.61 -6.63 12.10
CA GLU A 256 -17.29 -7.79 12.70
C GLU A 256 -16.64 -8.22 14.03
N SER A 257 -15.31 -8.12 14.16
CA SER A 257 -14.60 -8.40 15.42
C SER A 257 -14.74 -7.30 16.49
N VAL A 258 -15.14 -6.08 16.08
CA VAL A 258 -15.38 -4.92 16.98
C VAL A 258 -16.86 -4.81 17.37
N ARG A 259 -17.74 -5.73 16.93
CA ARG A 259 -19.00 -5.91 17.66
C ARG A 259 -18.64 -6.29 19.09
N PRO A 260 -19.15 -5.58 20.12
CA PRO A 260 -18.86 -5.89 21.50
C PRO A 260 -19.57 -7.20 21.85
N ALA A 261 -18.97 -8.32 21.49
CA ALA A 261 -19.18 -9.59 22.16
C ALA A 261 -18.12 -9.74 23.26
N GLN A 262 -17.88 -8.68 24.04
CA GLN A 262 -17.74 -8.94 25.47
C GLN A 262 -19.14 -9.34 25.92
N SER A 263 -19.50 -10.61 25.69
CA SER A 263 -20.68 -11.15 26.35
C SER A 263 -20.46 -10.90 27.83
N LEU A 264 -21.50 -10.40 28.52
CA LEU A 264 -21.48 -10.22 29.97
C LEU A 264 -20.96 -11.47 30.73
N CYS A 265 -20.95 -12.62 30.07
CA CYS A 265 -20.48 -13.92 30.54
C CYS A 265 -18.95 -14.09 30.62
N SER A 266 -18.12 -13.20 30.05
CA SER A 266 -16.65 -13.29 30.19
C SER A 266 -16.11 -12.62 31.47
N ASN A 267 -16.94 -11.87 32.19
CA ASN A 267 -16.58 -11.28 33.47
C ASN A 267 -16.96 -12.24 34.62
N PRO A 268 -16.00 -12.82 35.35
CA PRO A 268 -16.28 -13.77 36.42
C PRO A 268 -17.16 -13.19 37.53
N GLY A 269 -17.13 -11.87 37.76
CA GLY A 269 -17.99 -11.21 38.75
C GLY A 269 -19.47 -11.26 38.38
N VAL A 270 -19.80 -11.27 37.08
CA VAL A 270 -21.19 -11.36 36.60
C VAL A 270 -21.75 -12.76 36.83
N LEU A 271 -20.95 -13.81 36.61
CA LEU A 271 -21.34 -15.21 36.87
C LEU A 271 -21.59 -15.47 38.36
N VAL A 272 -20.76 -14.90 39.25
CA VAL A 272 -20.96 -15.01 40.70
C VAL A 272 -22.26 -14.33 41.14
N THR A 273 -22.50 -13.10 40.65
CA THR A 273 -23.73 -12.35 40.96
C THR A 273 -24.98 -13.08 40.46
N LEU A 274 -24.88 -13.73 39.31
CA LEU A 274 -25.92 -14.57 38.71
C LEU A 274 -26.21 -15.83 39.54
N GLY A 275 -25.16 -16.49 40.04
CA GLY A 275 -25.30 -17.63 40.95
C GLY A 275 -25.99 -17.26 42.26
N ASP A 276 -25.67 -16.10 42.82
CA ASP A 276 -26.32 -15.59 44.03
C ASP A 276 -27.79 -15.22 43.80
N LEU A 277 -28.13 -14.68 42.62
CA LEU A 277 -29.52 -14.41 42.21
C LEU A 277 -30.35 -15.69 42.09
N ILE A 278 -29.83 -16.73 41.45
CA ILE A 278 -30.50 -18.04 41.34
C ILE A 278 -30.69 -18.70 42.72
N LYS A 279 -29.70 -18.60 43.61
CA LYS A 279 -29.83 -19.11 44.97
C LYS A 279 -30.93 -18.40 45.76
N LYS A 280 -31.16 -17.11 45.48
CA LYS A 280 -32.16 -16.29 46.17
C LYS A 280 -33.56 -16.47 45.61
N ASP A 281 -33.69 -16.77 44.31
CA ASP A 281 -34.96 -17.05 43.65
C ASP A 281 -34.79 -18.15 42.58
N PRO A 282 -35.15 -19.42 42.88
CA PRO A 282 -34.94 -20.56 41.99
C PRO A 282 -35.86 -20.57 40.76
N THR A 283 -36.75 -19.59 40.61
CA THR A 283 -37.65 -19.47 39.45
C THR A 283 -36.96 -18.87 38.21
N TRP A 284 -35.73 -18.37 38.36
CA TRP A 284 -34.95 -17.82 37.26
C TRP A 284 -34.18 -18.91 36.52
N ILE A 285 -34.39 -19.02 35.20
CA ILE A 285 -33.63 -19.91 34.31
C ILE A 285 -32.71 -19.04 33.45
N ILE A 286 -31.41 -19.39 33.42
CA ILE A 286 -30.47 -18.79 32.47
C ILE A 286 -30.53 -19.59 31.17
N ILE A 287 -30.91 -18.93 30.08
CA ILE A 287 -30.86 -19.53 28.74
C ILE A 287 -29.54 -19.08 28.09
N GLY A 288 -28.56 -19.98 28.03
CA GLY A 288 -27.32 -19.74 27.29
C GLY A 288 -27.50 -20.06 25.80
N ALA A 289 -27.39 -19.07 24.93
CA ALA A 289 -27.32 -19.28 23.49
C ALA A 289 -25.85 -19.36 23.05
N TYR A 290 -25.47 -20.47 22.42
CA TYR A 290 -24.13 -20.68 21.89
C TYR A 290 -24.10 -20.31 20.40
N TYR A 291 -23.34 -19.28 20.02
CA TYR A 291 -23.18 -18.91 18.62
C TYR A 291 -22.04 -19.72 17.99
N GLY A 292 -22.40 -20.83 17.32
CA GLY A 292 -21.51 -21.51 16.36
C GLY A 292 -21.58 -20.82 15.00
N SER A 293 -20.44 -20.67 14.32
CA SER A 293 -20.31 -20.03 13.01
C SER A 293 -21.35 -20.50 11.99
N PHE A 294 -22.01 -19.53 11.35
CA PHE A 294 -23.06 -19.60 10.31
C PHE A 294 -23.01 -20.91 9.50
N SER A 295 -23.86 -21.89 9.80
CA SER A 295 -25.08 -22.14 9.01
C SER A 295 -26.10 -23.05 9.72
N ASN A 296 -25.88 -23.40 10.98
CA ASN A 296 -26.81 -24.18 11.81
C ASN A 296 -26.70 -23.73 13.26
N ALA A 297 -27.61 -22.85 13.71
CA ALA A 297 -27.73 -22.53 15.13
C ALA A 297 -28.35 -23.75 15.85
N ARG A 298 -27.53 -24.53 16.54
CA ARG A 298 -28.00 -25.58 17.45
C ARG A 298 -28.06 -24.99 18.85
N ILE A 299 -29.26 -24.65 19.30
CA ILE A 299 -29.49 -24.22 20.68
C ILE A 299 -29.62 -25.49 21.51
N SER A 300 -28.58 -25.83 22.28
CA SER A 300 -28.62 -26.92 23.24
C SER A 300 -28.91 -26.32 24.62
N PHE A 301 -30.00 -26.74 25.25
CA PHE A 301 -30.32 -26.34 26.62
C PHE A 301 -29.61 -27.28 27.59
N HIS A 302 -28.79 -26.72 28.48
CA HIS A 302 -28.27 -27.46 29.63
C HIS A 302 -28.93 -26.90 30.89
N SER A 303 -29.63 -27.75 31.63
CA SER A 303 -30.03 -27.43 32.99
C SER A 303 -28.77 -27.17 33.81
N ILE A 304 -28.64 -25.99 34.40
CA ILE A 304 -27.45 -25.61 35.20
C ILE A 304 -27.26 -26.52 36.42
N ARG A 305 -28.25 -27.35 36.78
CA ARG A 305 -28.10 -28.37 37.83
C ARG A 305 -27.04 -29.44 37.51
N THR A 306 -26.58 -29.58 36.27
CA THR A 306 -25.59 -30.60 35.87
C THR A 306 -24.20 -30.06 35.50
N LEU A 307 -23.95 -28.76 35.65
CA LEU A 307 -22.59 -28.21 35.53
C LEU A 307 -21.83 -28.45 36.84
N GLU A 308 -21.18 -29.61 36.96
CA GLU A 308 -20.22 -29.85 38.05
C GLU A 308 -19.12 -28.76 38.03
N GLU A 309 -18.78 -28.26 39.22
CA GLU A 309 -17.64 -27.37 39.48
C GLU A 309 -16.36 -27.95 38.85
N GLY A 310 -15.98 -27.49 37.65
CA GLY A 310 -14.72 -27.90 37.02
C GLY A 310 -14.73 -28.09 35.50
N SER A 311 -15.88 -28.03 34.82
CA SER A 311 -15.92 -28.17 33.36
C SER A 311 -15.78 -26.82 32.64
N PRO A 312 -14.66 -26.50 31.97
CA PRO A 312 -14.51 -25.23 31.25
C PRO A 312 -15.38 -25.24 29.98
N VAL A 313 -16.44 -24.43 29.98
CA VAL A 313 -17.23 -24.16 28.77
C VAL A 313 -16.38 -23.30 27.84
N ARG A 314 -15.83 -23.91 26.78
CA ARG A 314 -15.15 -23.16 25.70
C ARG A 314 -16.21 -22.62 24.76
N GLY A 315 -16.41 -21.30 24.74
CA GLY A 315 -17.12 -20.56 23.71
C GLY A 315 -17.88 -19.32 24.20
N SER A 316 -18.03 -18.34 23.31
CA SER A 316 -18.80 -17.11 23.55
C SER A 316 -20.29 -17.42 23.59
N THR A 317 -20.79 -17.71 24.78
CA THR A 317 -22.22 -17.93 25.04
C THR A 317 -22.82 -16.59 25.46
N CYS A 318 -23.93 -16.18 24.84
CA CYS A 318 -24.72 -15.04 25.29
C CYS A 318 -25.90 -15.58 26.08
N ALA A 319 -26.00 -15.21 27.36
CA ALA A 319 -27.14 -15.57 28.18
C ALA A 319 -28.25 -14.52 28.04
N ALA A 320 -29.46 -14.95 27.67
CA ALA A 320 -30.67 -14.17 27.86
C ALA A 320 -31.35 -14.67 29.14
N MET A 321 -31.71 -13.75 30.04
CA MET A 321 -32.54 -14.07 31.20
C MET A 321 -34.00 -13.88 30.80
N MET A 322 -34.82 -14.91 31.00
CA MET A 322 -36.27 -14.78 30.96
C MET A 322 -36.82 -15.24 32.30
N ASN A 323 -37.71 -14.44 32.89
CA ASN A 323 -38.45 -14.87 34.06
C ASN A 323 -39.55 -15.83 33.61
N VAL A 324 -39.50 -17.08 34.07
CA VAL A 324 -40.44 -18.15 33.70
C VAL A 324 -41.86 -17.81 34.15
N SER A 325 -42.03 -16.99 35.19
CA SER A 325 -43.34 -16.54 35.66
C SER A 325 -44.08 -15.62 34.67
N ALA A 326 -43.39 -15.14 33.62
CA ALA A 326 -43.99 -14.36 32.55
C ALA A 326 -44.59 -15.23 31.43
N ILE A 327 -44.42 -16.57 31.49
CA ILE A 327 -44.99 -17.50 30.52
C ILE A 327 -46.44 -17.78 30.91
N ASP A 328 -47.36 -17.28 30.08
CA ASP A 328 -48.80 -17.52 30.24
C ASP A 328 -49.13 -19.00 29.98
N LYS A 329 -49.23 -19.80 31.06
CA LYS A 329 -49.51 -21.24 31.01
C LYS A 329 -50.76 -21.58 30.19
N SER A 330 -51.74 -20.68 30.16
CA SER A 330 -53.00 -20.87 29.44
C SER A 330 -52.81 -20.96 27.92
N LYS A 331 -51.77 -20.30 27.39
CA LYS A 331 -51.46 -20.31 25.95
C LYS A 331 -50.67 -21.54 25.51
N VAL A 332 -50.11 -22.29 26.45
CA VAL A 332 -49.25 -23.45 26.18
C VAL A 332 -49.97 -24.78 26.45
N GLY A 333 -51.24 -24.75 26.89
CA GLY A 333 -52.04 -25.95 27.14
C GLY A 333 -51.59 -26.76 28.36
N ILE A 334 -50.83 -26.15 29.27
CA ILE A 334 -50.35 -26.80 30.50
C ILE A 334 -51.36 -26.54 31.62
N ALA A 335 -51.81 -27.60 32.29
CA ALA A 335 -52.69 -27.48 33.46
C ALA A 335 -51.99 -26.70 34.60
N ASP A 336 -52.74 -25.84 35.30
CA ASP A 336 -52.19 -24.86 36.27
C ASP A 336 -51.34 -25.48 37.38
N ASP A 337 -51.58 -26.75 37.69
CA ASP A 337 -50.96 -27.51 38.78
C ASP A 337 -49.61 -28.16 38.44
N ARG A 338 -49.20 -28.17 37.16
CA ARG A 338 -47.88 -28.69 36.77
C ARG A 338 -46.80 -27.62 36.79
N ASP A 339 -45.64 -27.99 37.34
CA ASP A 339 -44.46 -27.15 37.38
C ASP A 339 -43.81 -27.12 35.98
N LEU A 340 -43.42 -25.93 35.53
CA LEU A 340 -42.80 -25.73 34.21
C LEU A 340 -41.38 -26.30 34.18
N SER A 341 -40.79 -26.65 35.32
CA SER A 341 -39.46 -27.27 35.39
C SER A 341 -39.38 -28.64 34.73
N ASP A 342 -40.51 -29.32 34.51
CA ASP A 342 -40.54 -30.74 34.14
C ASP A 342 -40.61 -30.99 32.63
N PHE A 343 -40.66 -29.93 31.82
CA PHE A 343 -40.79 -30.06 30.37
C PHE A 343 -39.50 -29.69 29.64
N GLU A 344 -39.23 -30.39 28.53
CA GLU A 344 -38.23 -29.94 27.55
C GLU A 344 -38.86 -28.90 26.63
N TYR A 345 -38.19 -27.77 26.44
CA TYR A 345 -38.66 -26.69 25.59
C TYR A 345 -37.74 -26.53 24.39
N THR A 346 -38.33 -26.30 23.21
CA THR A 346 -37.61 -25.82 22.05
C THR A 346 -38.12 -24.44 21.68
N VAL A 347 -37.22 -23.46 21.69
CA VAL A 347 -37.54 -22.09 21.32
C VAL A 347 -37.07 -21.85 19.89
N GLN A 348 -38.00 -21.56 18.98
CA GLN A 348 -37.68 -21.16 17.61
C GLN A 348 -37.77 -19.65 17.48
N TYR A 349 -36.74 -19.06 16.88
CA TYR A 349 -36.67 -17.65 16.56
C TYR A 349 -37.44 -17.38 15.26
N ILE A 350 -38.47 -16.53 15.34
CA ILE A 350 -39.31 -16.19 14.18
C ILE A 350 -38.97 -14.77 13.74
N ASP A 351 -37.95 -14.68 12.88
CA ASP A 351 -37.60 -13.52 12.05
C ASP A 351 -37.08 -12.23 12.76
N GLY A 352 -36.06 -11.64 12.15
CA GLY A 352 -35.13 -10.64 12.67
C GLY A 352 -35.66 -9.21 12.88
N SER A 353 -36.97 -9.02 13.02
CA SER A 353 -37.56 -7.68 13.19
C SER A 353 -38.52 -7.53 14.38
N SER A 354 -38.81 -8.60 15.13
CA SER A 354 -39.56 -8.49 16.38
C SER A 354 -39.10 -9.53 17.42
N THR A 355 -39.16 -9.18 18.71
CA THR A 355 -38.82 -10.03 19.86
C THR A 355 -39.90 -11.08 20.14
N GLU A 356 -40.40 -11.77 19.11
CA GLU A 356 -41.31 -12.88 19.27
C GLU A 356 -40.55 -14.21 19.25
N TYR A 357 -40.80 -15.02 20.27
CA TYR A 357 -40.25 -16.35 20.42
C TYR A 357 -41.40 -17.34 20.47
N VAL A 358 -41.36 -18.38 19.64
CA VAL A 358 -42.30 -19.50 19.77
C VAL A 358 -41.64 -20.57 20.61
N VAL A 359 -42.24 -20.82 21.77
CA VAL A 359 -41.84 -21.88 22.70
C VAL A 359 -42.71 -23.09 22.40
N ASN A 360 -42.10 -24.12 21.81
CA ASN A 360 -42.74 -25.42 21.64
C ASN A 360 -42.36 -26.32 22.81
N VAL A 361 -43.36 -26.87 23.49
CA VAL A 361 -43.17 -27.87 24.53
C VAL A 361 -43.00 -29.23 23.87
N VAL A 362 -41.87 -29.89 24.13
CA VAL A 362 -41.63 -31.26 23.71
C VAL A 362 -42.09 -32.16 24.85
N HIS A 363 -43.06 -33.03 24.56
CA HIS A 363 -43.62 -33.97 25.53
C HIS A 363 -42.76 -35.21 25.73
#